data_AF-A0A8T3R9R8-F1
#
_entry.id   AF-A0A8T3R9R8-F1
#
_cell.length_a   1.000
_cell.length_b   1.000
_cell.length_c   1.000
_cell.angle_alpha   90.00
_cell.angle_beta   90.00
_cell.angle_gamma   90.00
#
_symmetry.space_group_name_H-M   'P 1'
#
loop_
_entity.id
_entity.type
_entity.pdbx_description
1 polymer ?
#
loop_
_entity_poly.entity_id
_entity_poly.type
_entity_poly.pdbx_seq_one_letter_code
_entity_poly.pdbx_strand_id
1 'polypeptide(L)'
;MIGRGLLGMAFHPRYDRNGKFYVFYTRKRADPAKHGDIVIAQFKGGTDLTADPSSRRTVLVIDHPSEFHFGGWMGFRPDGYLYVTTGDTGDSSLGHPEDIRTRLAKVLRLDPRDPPGPRTFTVPSDNPFVGVPENDLVWAYGSAIPGGPASIAPRATCGWRTLVRAGTKR
;
A
#
# COMPACT_ATOMS: atom_id res chain seq x y z
N MET A 1 14.65 18.14 -2.42
CA MET A 1 13.25 17.86 -2.79
C MET A 1 13.13 16.35 -3.03
N ILE A 2 12.54 15.59 -2.12
CA ILE A 2 12.25 14.15 -2.25
C ILE A 2 10.81 14.00 -1.73
N GLY A 3 9.84 13.33 -2.35
CA GLY A 3 9.80 12.58 -3.59
C GLY A 3 8.35 12.57 -4.07
N ARG A 4 8.06 13.25 -5.18
CA ARG A 4 6.80 13.14 -5.90
C ARG A 4 7.06 12.45 -7.23
N GLY A 5 6.18 11.54 -7.62
CA GLY A 5 6.31 10.74 -8.84
C GLY A 5 6.06 9.26 -8.58
N LEU A 6 6.63 8.40 -9.42
CA LEU A 6 6.62 6.95 -9.25
C LEU A 6 7.63 6.56 -8.16
N LEU A 7 7.17 5.88 -7.11
CA LEU A 7 7.98 5.52 -5.94
C LEU A 7 8.13 4.01 -5.73
N GLY A 8 7.26 3.20 -6.35
CA GLY A 8 7.33 1.75 -6.22
C GLY A 8 6.60 1.00 -7.31
N MET A 9 6.98 -0.25 -7.49
CA MET A 9 6.38 -1.15 -8.46
C MET A 9 6.43 -2.60 -7.97
N ALA A 10 5.39 -3.37 -8.26
CA ALA A 10 5.33 -4.80 -7.95
C ALA A 10 4.63 -5.56 -9.08
N PHE A 11 5.24 -6.66 -9.52
CA PHE A 11 4.63 -7.56 -10.50
C PHE A 11 3.70 -8.55 -9.80
N HIS A 12 2.56 -8.87 -10.42
CA HIS A 12 1.70 -9.94 -9.94
C HIS A 12 2.49 -11.27 -9.96
N PRO A 13 2.30 -12.20 -8.99
CA PRO A 13 3.01 -13.49 -8.97
C PRO A 13 2.76 -14.42 -10.17
N ARG A 14 1.89 -14.00 -11.10
CA ARG A 14 1.53 -14.72 -12.33
C ARG A 14 1.61 -13.77 -13.53
N TYR A 15 2.56 -12.84 -13.48
CA TYR A 15 2.75 -11.82 -14.52
C TYR A 15 2.98 -12.44 -15.89
N ASP A 16 3.72 -13.55 -15.95
CA ASP A 16 3.91 -14.39 -17.14
C ASP A 16 2.60 -14.82 -17.82
N ARG A 17 1.50 -14.93 -17.05
CA ARG A 17 0.20 -15.38 -17.54
C ARG A 17 -0.81 -14.25 -17.70
N ASN A 18 -0.77 -13.25 -16.84
CA ASN A 18 -1.82 -12.22 -16.78
C ASN A 18 -1.33 -10.81 -17.15
N GLY A 19 -0.02 -10.62 -17.27
CA GLY A 19 0.64 -9.35 -17.58
C GLY A 19 0.43 -8.26 -16.54
N LYS A 20 -0.13 -8.54 -15.35
CA LYS A 20 -0.53 -7.51 -14.38
C LYS A 20 0.62 -7.06 -13.50
N PHE A 21 0.81 -5.76 -13.37
CA PHE A 21 1.71 -5.17 -12.41
C PHE A 21 1.08 -3.94 -11.78
N TYR A 22 1.68 -3.46 -10.69
CA TYR A 22 1.14 -2.41 -9.84
C TYR A 22 2.19 -1.36 -9.60
N VAL A 23 1.78 -0.10 -9.59
CA VAL A 23 2.63 1.06 -9.34
C VAL A 23 2.13 1.85 -8.14
N PHE A 24 3.08 2.34 -7.35
CA PHE A 24 2.87 3.30 -6.27
C PHE A 24 3.37 4.64 -6.77
N TYR A 25 2.51 5.65 -6.83
CA TYR A 25 2.94 7.00 -7.17
C TYR A 25 2.15 8.05 -6.40
N THR A 26 2.71 9.25 -6.31
CA THR A 26 2.05 10.38 -5.67
C THR A 26 1.30 11.23 -6.71
N ARG A 27 0.09 11.66 -6.40
CA ARG A 27 -0.70 12.57 -7.24
C ARG A 27 -0.91 13.90 -6.52
N LYS A 28 -0.64 15.03 -7.19
CA LYS A 28 -1.09 16.35 -6.72
C LYS A 28 -2.59 16.49 -6.96
N ARG A 29 -3.30 17.06 -5.99
CA ARG A 29 -4.70 17.47 -6.18
C ARG A 29 -4.75 18.90 -6.72
N ALA A 30 -5.81 19.21 -7.46
CA ALA A 30 -6.03 20.56 -8.00
C ALA A 30 -6.40 21.57 -6.90
N ASP A 31 -7.05 21.09 -5.84
CA ASP A 31 -7.37 21.88 -4.65
C ASP A 31 -6.08 22.24 -3.89
N PRO A 32 -5.71 23.53 -3.78
CA PRO A 32 -4.49 23.97 -3.11
C PRO A 32 -4.53 23.73 -1.60
N ALA A 33 -5.71 23.51 -1.00
CA ALA A 33 -5.82 23.14 0.42
C ALA A 33 -5.43 21.67 0.68
N LYS A 34 -5.15 20.87 -0.36
CA LYS A 34 -4.80 19.45 -0.23
C LYS A 34 -3.44 19.15 -0.85
N HIS A 35 -2.56 18.54 -0.07
CA HIS A 35 -1.19 18.27 -0.50
C HIS A 35 -1.07 17.17 -1.57
N GLY A 36 -1.91 16.14 -1.53
CA GLY A 36 -1.97 15.12 -2.57
C GLY A 36 -2.51 13.77 -2.12
N ASP A 37 -2.21 12.76 -2.93
CA ASP A 37 -2.58 11.38 -2.71
C ASP A 37 -1.39 10.45 -2.89
N ILE A 38 -1.39 9.34 -2.15
CA ILE A 38 -0.76 8.10 -2.58
C ILE A 38 -1.75 7.36 -3.47
N VAL A 39 -1.31 6.90 -4.64
CA VAL A 39 -2.12 6.13 -5.58
C VAL A 39 -1.43 4.81 -5.89
N ILE A 40 -2.18 3.73 -5.68
CA ILE A 40 -1.84 2.39 -6.16
C ILE A 40 -2.67 2.13 -7.40
N ALA A 41 -2.01 1.89 -8.53
CA ALA A 41 -2.68 1.57 -9.79
C ALA A 41 -2.16 0.27 -10.37
N GLN A 42 -3.07 -0.49 -10.98
CA GLN A 42 -2.77 -1.68 -11.78
C GLN A 42 -2.60 -1.27 -13.24
N PHE A 43 -1.66 -1.92 -13.92
CA PHE A 43 -1.50 -1.90 -15.37
C PHE A 43 -1.31 -3.33 -15.88
N LYS A 44 -1.42 -3.50 -17.19
CA LYS A 44 -0.95 -4.65 -17.93
C LYS A 44 0.28 -4.30 -18.76
N GLY A 45 1.18 -5.26 -18.95
CA GLY A 45 2.25 -5.15 -19.94
C GLY A 45 1.67 -5.03 -21.35
N GLY A 46 2.24 -4.12 -22.14
CA GLY A 46 1.99 -3.94 -23.57
C GLY A 46 3.05 -4.63 -24.42
N THR A 47 3.29 -4.12 -25.63
CA THR A 47 4.38 -4.56 -26.50
C THR A 47 5.72 -3.97 -26.04
N ASP A 48 6.83 -4.66 -26.30
CA ASP A 48 8.20 -4.13 -26.14
C ASP A 48 8.54 -3.57 -24.74
N LEU A 49 8.24 -4.33 -23.69
CA LEU A 49 8.51 -3.95 -22.28
C LEU A 49 7.85 -2.64 -21.84
N THR A 50 6.76 -2.22 -22.50
CA THR A 50 5.97 -1.05 -22.12
C THR A 50 4.76 -1.42 -21.26
N ALA A 51 4.17 -0.43 -20.59
CA ALA A 51 2.85 -0.53 -19.99
C ALA A 51 1.78 -0.21 -21.03
N ASP A 52 0.68 -0.97 -21.10
CA ASP A 52 -0.51 -0.55 -21.85
C ASP A 52 -1.24 0.56 -21.08
N PRO A 53 -1.27 1.81 -21.57
CA PRO A 53 -1.88 2.92 -20.83
C PRO A 53 -3.40 2.76 -20.66
N SER A 54 -4.05 2.07 -21.60
CA SER A 54 -5.50 1.85 -21.58
C SER A 54 -5.93 0.85 -20.50
N SER A 55 -5.00 0.00 -20.05
CA SER A 55 -5.24 -1.01 -19.02
C SER A 55 -5.26 -0.45 -17.59
N ARG A 56 -4.97 0.84 -17.43
CA ARG A 56 -4.84 1.47 -16.12
C ARG A 56 -6.13 1.32 -15.31
N ARG A 57 -6.00 0.76 -14.11
CA ARG A 57 -7.07 0.73 -13.11
C ARG A 57 -6.55 1.22 -11.77
N THR A 58 -7.20 2.23 -11.21
CA THR A 58 -6.90 2.69 -9.85
C THR A 58 -7.35 1.62 -8.85
N VAL A 59 -6.42 1.11 -8.04
CA VAL A 59 -6.70 0.10 -7.02
C VAL A 59 -7.01 0.79 -5.71
N LEU A 60 -6.14 1.67 -5.23
CA LEU A 60 -6.29 2.33 -3.93
C LEU A 60 -5.83 3.78 -4.04
N VAL A 61 -6.56 4.68 -3.40
CA VAL A 61 -6.19 6.09 -3.22
C VAL A 61 -6.19 6.37 -1.72
N ILE A 62 -5.13 6.99 -1.23
CA ILE A 62 -4.99 7.38 0.17
C ILE A 62 -4.67 8.88 0.19
N ASP A 63 -5.48 9.64 0.91
CA ASP A 63 -5.20 11.05 1.14
C ASP A 63 -3.88 11.21 1.89
N HIS A 64 -3.01 12.10 1.41
CA HIS A 64 -1.70 12.32 2.01
C HIS A 64 -1.50 13.82 2.28
N PRO A 65 -1.61 14.26 3.55
CA PRO A 65 -1.68 15.68 3.91
C PRO A 65 -0.29 16.35 4.02
N SER A 66 0.72 15.84 3.31
CA SER A 66 2.08 16.39 3.29
C SER A 66 2.77 16.16 1.95
N GLU A 67 3.83 16.92 1.72
CA GLU A 67 4.72 16.82 0.55
C GLU A 67 5.90 15.85 0.75
N PHE A 68 6.04 15.25 1.94
CA PHE A 68 7.18 14.41 2.32
C PHE A 68 6.74 13.06 2.85
N HIS A 69 7.66 12.09 2.89
CA HIS A 69 7.49 10.78 3.55
C HIS A 69 6.23 10.03 3.10
N PHE A 70 6.14 9.72 1.80
CA PHE A 70 5.02 8.94 1.26
C PHE A 70 5.13 7.43 1.50
N GLY A 71 6.33 6.93 1.81
CA GLY A 71 6.64 5.49 1.77
C GLY A 71 6.97 5.07 0.34
N GLY A 72 6.37 3.98 -0.15
CA GLY A 72 6.51 3.58 -1.56
C GLY A 72 6.85 2.12 -1.80
N TRP A 73 7.22 1.34 -0.77
CA TRP A 73 7.44 -0.09 -0.97
C TRP A 73 6.12 -0.81 -1.24
N MET A 74 6.16 -1.73 -2.21
CA MET A 74 5.09 -2.67 -2.49
C MET A 74 5.65 -4.04 -2.84
N GLY A 75 4.91 -5.09 -2.50
CA GLY A 75 5.28 -6.45 -2.89
C GLY A 75 4.16 -7.44 -2.65
N PHE A 76 4.13 -8.49 -3.46
CA PHE A 76 3.31 -9.65 -3.19
C PHE A 76 4.03 -10.60 -2.24
N ARG A 77 3.30 -11.16 -1.29
CA ARG A 77 3.81 -12.21 -0.41
C ARG A 77 3.26 -13.59 -0.84
N PRO A 78 3.80 -14.69 -0.28
CA PRO A 78 3.34 -16.05 -0.62
C PRO A 78 1.87 -16.33 -0.35
N ASP A 79 1.21 -15.51 0.48
CA ASP A 79 -0.23 -15.56 0.72
C ASP A 79 -1.07 -15.01 -0.45
N GLY A 80 -0.42 -14.47 -1.48
CA GLY A 80 -1.07 -13.96 -2.70
C GLY A 80 -1.61 -12.54 -2.59
N TYR A 81 -1.41 -11.86 -1.45
CA TYR A 81 -1.88 -10.49 -1.25
C TYR A 81 -0.81 -9.46 -1.57
N LEU A 82 -1.25 -8.26 -1.95
CA LEU A 82 -0.39 -7.10 -2.16
C LEU A 82 -0.20 -6.37 -0.83
N TYR A 83 1.07 -6.19 -0.46
CA TYR A 83 1.47 -5.41 0.69
C TYR A 83 2.01 -4.06 0.24
N VAL A 84 1.65 -3.01 0.96
CA VAL A 84 2.00 -1.61 0.63
C VAL A 84 2.44 -0.91 1.90
N THR A 85 3.60 -0.24 1.88
CA THR A 85 4.01 0.63 2.99
C THR A 85 3.71 2.08 2.67
N THR A 86 3.01 2.76 3.57
CA THR A 86 2.74 4.19 3.50
C THR A 86 3.57 4.92 4.55
N GLY A 87 4.02 6.13 4.24
CA GLY A 87 4.84 6.92 5.15
C GLY A 87 4.02 7.78 6.11
N ASP A 88 4.74 8.42 7.03
CA ASP A 88 4.22 9.12 8.20
C ASP A 88 4.03 10.62 7.99
N THR A 89 4.12 11.09 6.74
CA THR A 89 4.03 12.51 6.34
C THR A 89 5.22 13.40 6.74
N GLY A 90 6.13 12.92 7.58
CA GLY A 90 7.19 13.74 8.18
C GLY A 90 6.70 14.69 9.27
N ASP A 91 5.40 14.65 9.58
CA ASP A 91 4.76 15.38 10.66
C ASP A 91 3.98 14.39 11.52
N SER A 92 4.48 14.15 12.73
CA SER A 92 3.83 13.21 13.65
C SER A 92 2.37 13.58 13.92
N SER A 93 1.99 14.86 13.93
CA SER A 93 0.62 15.30 14.21
C SER A 93 -0.40 14.88 13.15
N LEU A 94 0.05 14.59 11.92
CA LEU A 94 -0.77 14.21 10.78
C LEU A 94 -0.74 12.71 10.48
N GLY A 95 0.30 12.01 10.95
CA GLY A 95 0.63 10.65 10.52
C GLY A 95 1.16 9.75 11.63
N HIS A 96 0.59 9.84 12.85
CA HIS A 96 1.03 9.01 13.97
C HIS A 96 0.98 7.50 13.64
N PRO A 97 2.11 6.77 13.76
CA PRO A 97 2.17 5.35 13.44
C PRO A 97 1.19 4.51 14.27
N GLU A 98 0.90 4.92 15.49
CA GLU A 98 -0.03 4.27 16.43
C GLU A 98 -1.51 4.65 16.19
N ASP A 99 -1.79 5.74 15.47
CA ASP A 99 -3.19 6.09 15.15
C ASP A 99 -3.70 5.13 14.09
N ILE A 100 -4.53 4.18 14.54
CA ILE A 100 -5.09 3.18 13.65
C ILE A 100 -6.06 3.81 12.64
N ARG A 101 -6.69 4.97 12.92
CA ARG A 101 -7.74 5.63 12.10
C ARG A 101 -7.23 6.22 10.79
N THR A 102 -5.97 6.01 10.46
CA THR A 102 -5.36 6.49 9.23
C THR A 102 -4.65 5.34 8.53
N ARG A 103 -4.54 5.46 7.21
CA ARG A 103 -3.72 4.56 6.38
C ARG A 103 -2.28 5.07 6.24
N LEU A 104 -1.83 6.01 7.09
CA LEU A 104 -0.50 6.60 7.07
C LEU A 104 0.41 5.92 8.10
N ALA A 105 1.70 5.80 7.78
CA ALA A 105 2.68 5.05 8.58
C ALA A 105 2.24 3.60 8.85
N LYS A 106 1.70 2.92 7.83
CA LYS A 106 1.16 1.55 7.93
C LYS A 106 1.84 0.60 6.95
N VAL A 107 1.82 -0.67 7.30
CA VAL A 107 1.83 -1.76 6.32
C VAL A 107 0.37 -2.11 6.04
N LEU A 108 -0.06 -1.89 4.81
CA LEU A 108 -1.37 -2.28 4.31
C LEU A 108 -1.29 -3.62 3.61
N ARG A 109 -2.33 -4.43 3.73
CA ARG A 109 -2.49 -5.71 3.05
C ARG A 109 -3.86 -5.74 2.38
N LEU A 110 -3.86 -5.87 1.06
CA LEU A 110 -5.08 -5.92 0.26
C LEU A 110 -5.00 -7.02 -0.80
N ASP A 111 -6.16 -7.43 -1.28
CA ASP A 111 -6.28 -8.21 -2.50
C ASP A 111 -6.63 -7.28 -3.67
N PRO A 112 -5.69 -7.07 -4.62
CA PRO A 112 -5.89 -6.10 -5.67
C PRO A 112 -6.77 -6.62 -6.81
N ARG A 113 -7.34 -7.83 -6.74
CA ARG A 113 -8.30 -8.32 -7.74
C ARG A 113 -9.51 -7.39 -7.80
N ASP A 114 -10.04 -7.22 -9.00
CA ASP A 114 -11.22 -6.39 -9.26
C ASP A 114 -12.48 -7.15 -8.81
N PRO A 115 -13.14 -6.76 -7.71
CA PRO A 115 -14.35 -7.44 -7.28
C PRO A 115 -15.57 -6.92 -8.03
N PRO A 116 -16.68 -7.67 -8.05
CA PRO A 116 -17.96 -7.09 -8.42
C PRO A 116 -18.37 -6.00 -7.42
N GLY A 117 -18.99 -4.93 -7.93
CA GLY A 117 -19.53 -3.83 -7.12
C GLY A 117 -18.63 -2.57 -7.12
N PRO A 118 -18.79 -1.68 -6.12
CA PRO A 118 -18.20 -0.34 -6.16
C PRO A 118 -16.74 -0.28 -5.69
N ARG A 119 -16.21 -1.33 -5.06
CA ARG A 119 -14.81 -1.37 -4.61
C ARG A 119 -13.89 -1.80 -5.75
N THR A 120 -12.66 -1.32 -5.71
CA THR A 120 -11.58 -1.63 -6.68
C THR A 120 -10.57 -2.65 -6.14
N PHE A 121 -10.82 -3.22 -4.96
CA PHE A 121 -10.03 -4.25 -4.29
C PHE A 121 -10.89 -4.95 -3.25
N THR A 122 -10.42 -6.10 -2.74
CA THR A 122 -11.03 -6.73 -1.55
C THR A 122 -10.09 -6.69 -0.35
N VAL A 123 -10.70 -6.73 0.83
CA VAL A 123 -9.99 -6.80 2.11
C VAL A 123 -9.88 -8.27 2.49
N PRO A 124 -8.67 -8.80 2.74
CA PRO A 124 -8.53 -10.14 3.29
C PRO A 124 -9.28 -10.26 4.63
N SER A 125 -10.10 -11.30 4.78
CA SER A 125 -10.98 -11.46 5.93
C SER A 125 -10.24 -11.71 7.25
N ASP A 126 -8.98 -12.10 7.16
CA ASP A 126 -8.06 -12.31 8.28
C ASP A 126 -7.15 -11.09 8.55
N ASN A 127 -7.41 -9.94 7.93
CA ASN A 127 -6.79 -8.69 8.37
C ASN A 127 -7.19 -8.38 9.84
N PRO A 128 -6.30 -7.80 10.66
CA PRO A 128 -6.56 -7.60 12.09
C PRO A 128 -7.64 -6.56 12.40
N PHE A 129 -7.98 -5.68 11.46
CA PHE A 129 -8.91 -4.57 11.66
C PHE A 129 -10.09 -4.58 10.67
N VAL A 130 -10.47 -5.76 10.17
CA VAL A 130 -11.64 -5.90 9.28
C VAL A 130 -12.88 -5.29 9.92
N GLY A 131 -13.64 -4.51 9.14
CA GLY A 131 -14.86 -3.84 9.59
C GLY A 131 -14.63 -2.52 10.32
N VAL A 132 -13.39 -2.16 10.64
CA VAL A 132 -13.05 -0.83 11.17
C VAL A 132 -12.93 0.14 9.99
N PRO A 133 -13.75 1.22 9.94
CA PRO A 133 -13.67 2.21 8.86
C PRO A 133 -12.25 2.73 8.67
N GLU A 134 -11.83 2.90 7.42
CA GLU A 134 -10.47 3.29 6.99
C GLU A 134 -9.32 2.33 7.35
N ASN A 135 -9.53 1.38 8.25
CA ASN A 135 -8.44 0.58 8.84
C ASN A 135 -8.49 -0.88 8.42
N ASP A 136 -9.53 -1.26 7.67
CA ASP A 136 -9.74 -2.62 7.15
C ASP A 136 -8.52 -3.18 6.38
N LEU A 137 -7.68 -2.30 5.82
CA LEU A 137 -6.44 -2.65 5.13
C LEU A 137 -5.20 -2.76 6.02
N VAL A 138 -5.23 -2.28 7.26
CA VAL A 138 -4.04 -2.24 8.12
C VAL A 138 -3.63 -3.65 8.53
N TRP A 139 -2.39 -4.01 8.22
CA TRP A 139 -1.76 -5.27 8.62
C TRP A 139 -0.80 -5.09 9.79
N ALA A 140 0.03 -4.04 9.73
CA ALA A 140 0.94 -3.66 10.79
C ALA A 140 1.08 -2.14 10.86
N TYR A 141 1.47 -1.65 12.04
CA TYR A 141 1.58 -0.23 12.35
C TYR A 141 2.68 0.00 13.41
N GLY A 142 2.96 1.25 13.77
CA GLY A 142 3.88 1.58 14.86
C GLY A 142 5.31 1.97 14.47
N SER A 143 5.65 2.07 13.17
CA SER A 143 6.95 2.60 12.73
C SER A 143 6.82 3.92 11.99
N ALA A 144 7.65 4.89 12.36
CA ALA A 144 7.69 6.23 11.78
C ALA A 144 8.50 6.32 10.47
N ILE A 145 9.17 5.25 10.00
CA ILE A 145 9.99 5.32 8.78
C ILE A 145 9.87 4.05 7.92
N PRO A 146 9.10 4.06 6.82
CA PRO A 146 9.12 2.99 5.83
C PRO A 146 10.01 3.38 4.64
N GLY A 147 11.23 2.85 4.62
CA GLY A 147 12.15 2.90 3.47
C GLY A 147 12.79 1.53 3.25
N GLY A 148 12.06 0.59 2.62
CA GLY A 148 12.58 -0.71 2.21
C GLY A 148 12.14 -1.93 3.06
N PRO A 149 12.49 -3.16 2.62
CA PRO A 149 11.91 -4.43 3.09
C PRO A 149 12.33 -4.88 4.50
N ALA A 150 13.03 -4.06 5.29
CA ALA A 150 13.66 -4.45 6.55
C ALA A 150 12.70 -4.82 7.70
N SER A 151 11.40 -4.93 7.46
CA SER A 151 10.39 -5.05 8.53
C SER A 151 9.31 -6.13 8.33
N ILE A 152 9.37 -6.93 7.26
CA ILE A 152 8.35 -7.97 7.00
C ILE A 152 8.93 -9.41 7.17
N ALA A 153 10.10 -9.54 7.78
CA ALA A 153 10.64 -10.82 8.21
C ALA A 153 10.13 -11.19 9.62
N PRO A 154 9.81 -12.47 9.91
CA PRO A 154 9.24 -12.90 11.20
C PRO A 154 10.16 -12.69 12.43
N ARG A 155 11.34 -12.08 12.26
CA ARG A 155 12.30 -11.76 13.34
C ARG A 155 13.06 -10.43 13.13
N ALA A 156 12.52 -9.46 12.40
CA ALA A 156 13.18 -8.15 12.29
C ALA A 156 12.76 -7.23 13.46
N THR A 157 13.71 -6.94 14.36
CA THR A 157 13.58 -6.10 15.55
C THR A 157 13.60 -4.59 15.25
N CYS A 158 12.95 -4.14 14.18
CA CYS A 158 12.78 -2.71 13.93
C CYS A 158 11.29 -2.34 13.94
N GLY A 159 10.81 -1.86 15.10
CA GLY A 159 9.69 -0.94 15.30
C GLY A 159 8.25 -1.35 14.98
N TRP A 160 7.99 -2.32 14.10
CA TRP A 160 6.61 -2.63 13.71
C TRP A 160 5.93 -3.53 14.74
N ARG A 161 4.81 -3.08 15.32
CA ARG A 161 3.86 -3.96 15.99
C ARG A 161 3.12 -4.72 14.91
N THR A 162 3.70 -5.84 14.49
CA THR A 162 2.94 -6.80 13.68
C THR A 162 2.06 -7.58 14.67
N LEU A 163 0.75 -7.39 14.59
CA LEU A 163 -0.22 -8.25 15.27
C LEU A 163 -0.30 -9.59 14.52
N VAL A 164 0.83 -10.32 14.43
CA VAL A 164 0.76 -11.73 14.04
C VAL A 164 0.20 -12.45 15.25
N ARG A 165 -1.11 -12.68 15.28
CA ARG A 165 -1.60 -13.84 16.01
C ARG A 165 -1.07 -15.03 15.22
N ALA A 166 0.07 -15.57 15.66
CA ALA A 166 0.64 -16.78 15.11
C ALA A 166 -0.43 -17.87 15.26
N GLY A 167 -1.17 -18.12 14.18
CA GLY A 167 -2.04 -19.27 14.08
C GLY A 167 -1.16 -20.49 13.96
N THR A 168 -0.69 -21.02 15.08
CA THR A 168 -0.35 -22.45 15.18
C THR A 168 -1.63 -23.22 14.87
N LYS A 169 -1.78 -23.68 13.63
CA LYS A 169 -2.52 -24.91 13.39
C LYS A 169 -1.55 -26.05 13.68
N ARG A 170 -1.81 -26.74 14.80
CA ARG A 170 -1.37 -28.13 14.97
C ARG A 170 -2.13 -28.99 13.96
#